data_AF-A0A9D5GTY4-F1
#
_entry.id   AF-A0A9D5GTY4-F1
#
_cell.length_a   1.000
_cell.length_b   1.000
_cell.length_c   1.000
_cell.angle_alpha   90.00
_cell.angle_beta   90.00
_cell.angle_gamma   90.00
#
_symmetry.space_group_name_H-M   'P 1'
#
loop_
_entity.id
_entity.type
_entity.pdbx_description
1 polymer ?
#
loop_
_entity_poly.entity_id
_entity_poly.type
_entity_poly.pdbx_seq_one_letter_code
_entity_poly.pdbx_strand_id
1 'polypeptide(L)' 'MSFADTLRSVLRGEQTDEAIKTFLVNLNETGLTSGHVRIGVEIMRETMVPAHIPDAIDIVGTGGTGL' A
#
# COMPACT_ATOMS: atom_id res chain seq x y z
N MET A 1 -7.16 11.14 -11.09
CA MET A 1 -6.54 11.04 -9.74
C MET A 1 -5.28 10.21 -9.89
N SER A 2 -4.15 10.61 -9.32
CA SER A 2 -2.92 9.81 -9.42
C SER A 2 -3.02 8.57 -8.53
N PHE A 3 -2.16 7.56 -8.76
CA PHE A 3 -2.03 6.41 -7.86
C PHE A 3 -1.85 6.83 -6.40
N ALA A 4 -1.01 7.85 -6.16
CA ALA A 4 -0.72 8.38 -4.84
C ALA A 4 -1.96 8.99 -4.17
N ASP A 5 -2.72 9.80 -4.92
CA ASP A 5 -3.92 10.46 -4.41
C ASP A 5 -5.00 9.43 -4.06
N THR A 6 -5.22 8.45 -4.94
CA THR A 6 -6.19 7.37 -4.70
C THR A 6 -5.79 6.58 -3.45
N LEU A 7 -4.53 6.16 -3.32
CA LEU A 7 -4.08 5.38 -2.18
C LEU A 7 -4.20 6.16 -0.85
N ARG A 8 -3.85 7.45 -0.82
CA ARG A 8 -4.06 8.28 0.38
C ARG A 8 -5.53 8.36 0.77
N SER A 9 -6.42 8.54 -0.20
CA SER A 9 -7.84 8.64 0.04
C SER A 9 -8.43 7.31 0.55
N VAL A 10 -7.96 6.18 0.01
CA VAL A 10 -8.30 4.83 0.52
C VAL A 10 -7.87 4.67 1.98
N LEU A 11 -6.61 4.98 2.33
CA LEU A 11 -6.10 4.82 3.70
C LEU A 11 -6.76 5.77 4.71
N ARG A 12 -7.33 6.90 4.25
CA ARG A 12 -8.10 7.83 5.07
C ARG A 12 -9.58 7.45 5.21
N GLY A 13 -10.03 6.37 4.55
CA GLY A 13 -11.43 5.95 4.56
C GLY A 13 -12.37 6.88 3.80
N GLU A 14 -11.84 7.63 2.83
CA GLU A 14 -12.60 8.62 2.04
C GLU A 14 -13.21 8.01 0.76
N GLN A 15 -12.93 6.73 0.47
CA GLN A 15 -13.39 6.03 -0.72
C GLN A 15 -14.47 5.00 -0.38
N THR A 16 -15.39 4.76 -1.32
CA THR A 16 -16.40 3.71 -1.18
C THR A 16 -15.78 2.33 -1.45
N ASP A 17 -16.39 1.28 -0.90
CA ASP A 17 -15.93 -0.10 -1.12
C ASP A 17 -15.85 -0.48 -2.61
N GLU A 18 -16.81 -0.04 -3.42
CA GLU A 18 -16.79 -0.34 -4.87
C GLU A 18 -15.65 0.39 -5.59
N ALA A 19 -15.30 1.62 -5.16
CA ALA A 19 -14.15 2.34 -5.69
C ALA A 19 -12.83 1.67 -5.30
N ILE A 20 -12.71 1.22 -4.04
CA ILE A 20 -11.55 0.46 -3.54
C ILE A 20 -11.38 -0.84 -4.33
N LYS A 21 -12.45 -1.61 -4.49
CA LYS A 21 -12.46 -2.86 -5.27
C LYS A 21 -12.01 -2.61 -6.71
N THR A 22 -12.59 -1.61 -7.38
CA THR A 22 -12.23 -1.27 -8.76
C THR A 22 -10.74 -0.92 -8.87
N PHE A 23 -10.22 -0.11 -7.95
CA PHE A 23 -8.81 0.26 -7.89
C PHE A 23 -7.90 -0.97 -7.73
N LEU A 24 -8.18 -1.86 -6.78
CA LEU A 24 -7.36 -3.03 -6.50
C LEU A 24 -7.39 -4.08 -7.62
N VAL A 25 -8.56 -4.33 -8.21
CA VAL A 25 -8.70 -5.25 -9.35
C VAL A 25 -7.88 -4.74 -10.54
N ASN A 26 -8.05 -3.46 -10.90
CA ASN A 26 -7.29 -2.85 -11.99
C ASN A 26 -5.77 -2.91 -11.73
N LEU A 27 -5.35 -2.67 -10.49
CA LEU A 27 -3.93 -2.73 -10.11
C LEU A 27 -3.36 -4.16 -10.26
N ASN A 28 -4.15 -5.17 -9.93
CA ASN A 28 -3.78 -6.57 -10.12
C ASN A 28 -3.70 -6.95 -11.60
N GLU A 29 -4.67 -6.52 -12.41
CA GLU A 29 -4.72 -6.82 -13.85
C GLU A 29 -3.60 -6.12 -14.63
N THR A 30 -3.32 -4.87 -14.30
CA THR A 30 -2.29 -4.06 -14.98
C THR A 30 -0.87 -4.33 -14.48
N GLY A 31 -0.75 -4.96 -13.30
CA GLY A 31 0.51 -5.23 -12.64
C GLY A 31 1.04 -4.04 -11.83
N LEU A 32 1.59 -4.36 -10.66
CA LEU A 32 2.23 -3.38 -9.79
C LEU A 32 3.65 -3.08 -10.29
N THR A 33 3.97 -1.81 -10.51
CA THR A 33 5.33 -1.39 -10.89
C THR A 33 6.18 -1.12 -9.65
N SER A 34 7.51 -1.14 -9.79
CA SER A 34 8.43 -0.73 -8.72
C SER A 34 8.20 0.72 -8.26
N GLY A 35 7.78 1.60 -9.17
CA GLY A 35 7.39 2.98 -8.87
C GLY A 35 6.15 3.05 -7.97
N HIS A 36 5.13 2.24 -8.27
CA HIS A 36 3.93 2.11 -7.42
C HIS A 36 4.27 1.55 -6.04
N VAL A 37 5.15 0.55 -5.95
CA VAL A 37 5.61 -0.01 -4.67
C VAL A 37 6.27 1.06 -3.82
N ARG A 38 7.24 1.80 -4.37
CA ARG A 38 7.96 2.85 -3.63
C ARG A 38 6.99 3.91 -3.09
N ILE A 39 6.13 4.44 -3.95
CA ILE A 39 5.13 5.46 -3.56
C ILE A 39 4.16 4.91 -2.53
N GLY A 40 3.71 3.66 -2.70
CA GLY A 40 2.80 3.00 -1.77
C GLY A 40 3.40 2.85 -0.37
N VAL A 41 4.68 2.44 -0.29
CA VAL A 41 5.40 2.32 0.99
C VAL A 41 5.52 3.67 1.70
N GLU A 42 5.88 4.73 0.96
CA GLU A 42 5.98 6.09 1.52
C GLU A 42 4.63 6.53 2.12
N ILE A 43 3.54 6.39 1.36
CA ILE A 43 2.18 6.77 1.79
C ILE A 43 1.70 5.94 2.98
N MET A 44 1.92 4.62 2.97
CA MET A 44 1.53 3.77 4.09
C MET A 44 2.25 4.20 5.37
N ARG A 45 3.56 4.47 5.29
CA ARG A 45 4.36 4.94 6.44
C ARG A 45 3.94 6.31 6.95
N GLU A 46 3.48 7.23 6.08
CA GLU A 46 2.89 8.52 6.50
C GLU A 46 1.67 8.32 7.42
N THR A 47 0.93 7.23 7.26
CA THR A 47 -0.31 6.93 8.00
C THR A 47 -0.14 5.98 9.19
N MET A 48 1.06 5.42 9.37
CA MET A 48 1.35 4.49 10.47
C MET A 48 1.54 5.23 11.80
N VAL A 49 1.30 4.52 12.91
CA VAL A 49 1.70 4.99 14.23
C VAL A 49 3.23 5.12 14.26
N PRO A 50 3.79 6.29 14.62
CA PRO A 50 5.23 6.48 14.62
C PRO A 50 5.91 5.64 15.70
N ALA A 51 7.04 5.02 15.36
CA ALA A 51 7.89 4.28 16.27
C ALA A 51 9.36 4.65 16.02
N HIS A 52 10.12 4.85 17.10
CA HIS A 52 11.56 5.08 17.04
C HIS A 52 12.28 3.93 17.74
N ILE A 53 12.90 3.06 16.94
CA ILE A 53 13.59 1.86 17.43
C ILE A 53 14.94 1.77 16.71
N PRO A 54 16.04 2.25 17.32
CA PRO A 54 17.35 2.18 16.70
C PRO A 54 17.81 0.72 16.57
N ASP A 55 18.56 0.45 15.50
CA ASP A 55 19.21 -0.84 15.22
C ASP A 55 18.28 -2.07 15.17
N ALA A 56 16.99 -1.85 14.94
CA ALA A 56 16.02 -2.91 14.75
C ALA A 56 16.23 -3.61 13.39
N ILE A 57 16.17 -4.94 13.41
CA ILE A 57 16.15 -5.79 12.22
C ILE A 57 14.81 -6.52 12.19
N ASP A 58 14.19 -6.53 11.03
CA ASP A 58 12.97 -7.30 10.77
C ASP A 58 13.24 -8.36 9.69
N ILE A 59 12.81 -9.59 9.96
CA ILE A 59 12.86 -10.70 9.00
C ILE A 59 11.41 -10.99 8.62
N VAL A 60 10.99 -10.41 7.50
CA VAL A 60 9.60 -10.47 7.04
C VAL A 60 9.52 -10.94 5.59
N GLY A 61 8.41 -11.59 5.25
CA GLY A 61 8.04 -11.97 3.90
C GLY A 61 6.59 -11.59 3.63
N THR A 62 6.22 -11.53 2.35
CA THR A 62 4.82 -11.27 1.95
C THR A 62 3.88 -12.42 2.32
N GLY A 63 4.43 -13.62 2.56
CA GLY A 63 3.66 -14.85 2.69
C GLY A 63 3.07 -15.32 1.34
N GLY A 64 2.14 -16.27 1.39
CA GLY A 64 1.38 -16.74 0.22
C GLY A 64 2.06 -17.82 -0.62
N THR A 65 3.09 -18.50 -0.11
CA THR A 65 3.84 -19.53 -0.84
C THR A 65 3.14 -20.89 -0.88
N GLY A 66 2.20 -21.15 0.03
CA GLY A 66 1.49 -22.44 0.12
C GLY A 66 2.38 -23.63 0.54
N LEU A 67 3.59 -23.34 1.05
CA LEU A 67 4.53 -24.30 1.62
C LEU A 67 4.29 -24.46 3.13
#